data_AF-A0A2A4LRB7-F1
#
_entry.id   AF-A0A2A4LRB7-F1
#
_cell.length_a   1.000
_cell.length_b   1.000
_cell.length_c   1.000
_cell.angle_alpha   90.00
_cell.angle_beta   90.00
_cell.angle_gamma   90.00
#
_symmetry.space_group_name_H-M   'P 1'
#
loop_
_entity.id
_entity.type
_entity.pdbx_description
1 polymer ?
#
loop_
_entity_poly.entity_id
_entity_poly.type
_entity_poly.pdbx_seq_one_letter_code
_entity_poly.pdbx_strand_id
1 'polypeptide(L)'
;MKFKSDIEIARAAKKKPIQEIGKKLGIPHTALVPYGHDKAKISQDFIRKLSNKKDGKLILVTAINPTPAGEGKTTTTVGLTDGLNGIGKNAMLCIREASLGPCFGMKGGAAGGGKAQVIPMEDMNLHFTGDFHAITSAHNLLAAMIDNHIYWGNDLQIDSRRVVWRRVMDMNDRALREITASLGGVANGFPSQTGFDITVASEVMAILCLSNDLDDLEERLGNIIVAYRRDKSPVYCRDLKADGAMTVLLKDAMQPNLVQTLENNPALVHGGPFANIAHGCNSIIATKTALKLADYVVTEAGFGADLGAEKFLNIKCRKAGISPSAVVLVATIKAMKMNGGIAKVDLNSENVPGVKSGCENLGRHIENIKQFGLPVVVAINHFTNDTKAEIEAVKAYVKTQGSEAIICKHWEQGSKGIKELATRIVKIIDGDTAQY
;
A
#
# COMPACT_ATOMS: atom_id res chain seq x y z
N MET A 1 1.56 0.67 32.80
CA MET A 1 0.46 -0.18 32.30
C MET A 1 1.04 -1.25 31.41
N LYS A 2 0.58 -2.51 31.50
CA LYS A 2 1.02 -3.60 30.60
C LYS A 2 0.12 -3.61 29.37
N PHE A 3 0.63 -3.15 28.23
CA PHE A 3 -0.10 -3.23 26.96
C PHE A 3 -0.03 -4.67 26.43
N LYS A 4 -1.13 -5.15 25.83
CA LYS A 4 -1.13 -6.39 25.05
C LYS A 4 -0.32 -6.16 23.78
N SER A 5 0.36 -7.20 23.30
CA SER A 5 0.98 -7.19 21.98
C SER A 5 -0.07 -7.09 20.87
N ASP A 6 0.32 -6.62 19.69
CA ASP A 6 -0.60 -6.45 18.56
C ASP A 6 -1.27 -7.77 18.17
N ILE A 7 -0.55 -8.89 18.21
CA ILE A 7 -1.08 -10.21 17.90
C ILE A 7 -2.09 -10.70 18.95
N GLU A 8 -1.86 -10.42 20.24
CA GLU A 8 -2.82 -10.75 21.30
C GLU A 8 -4.11 -9.95 21.15
N ILE A 9 -4.02 -8.69 20.70
CA ILE A 9 -5.20 -7.87 20.38
C ILE A 9 -5.93 -8.46 19.17
N ALA A 10 -5.21 -8.79 18.09
CA ALA A 10 -5.79 -9.35 16.87
C ALA A 10 -6.50 -10.69 17.12
N ARG A 11 -5.90 -11.60 17.90
CA ARG A 11 -6.49 -12.90 18.26
C ARG A 11 -7.71 -12.77 19.16
N ALA A 12 -7.77 -11.75 20.01
CA ALA A 12 -8.92 -11.47 20.87
C ALA A 12 -10.08 -10.76 20.14
N ALA A 13 -9.90 -10.38 18.86
CA ALA A 13 -10.89 -9.63 18.12
C ALA A 13 -12.15 -10.44 17.82
N LYS A 14 -13.32 -9.83 18.04
CA LYS A 14 -14.62 -10.40 17.69
C LYS A 14 -14.93 -10.09 16.22
N LYS A 15 -14.37 -10.90 15.32
CA LYS A 15 -14.58 -10.80 13.88
C LYS A 15 -16.05 -11.05 13.53
N LYS A 16 -16.60 -10.24 12.63
CA LYS A 16 -17.90 -10.54 12.01
C LYS A 16 -17.70 -11.44 10.78
N PRO A 17 -18.69 -12.28 10.43
CA PRO A 17 -18.69 -12.96 9.15
C PRO A 17 -18.54 -11.95 8.00
N ILE A 18 -17.73 -12.29 7.00
CA ILE A 18 -17.41 -11.36 5.91
C ILE A 18 -18.65 -10.95 5.10
N GLN A 19 -19.67 -11.80 5.07
CA GLN A 19 -20.97 -11.51 4.46
C GLN A 19 -21.69 -10.36 5.17
N GLU A 20 -21.55 -10.22 6.49
CA GLU A 20 -22.11 -9.06 7.22
C GLU A 20 -21.38 -7.77 6.84
N ILE A 21 -20.05 -7.83 6.67
CA ILE A 21 -19.24 -6.69 6.23
C ILE A 21 -19.65 -6.29 4.80
N GLY A 22 -19.80 -7.26 3.89
CA GLY A 22 -20.29 -7.00 2.54
C GLY A 22 -21.70 -6.43 2.52
N LYS A 23 -22.60 -6.89 3.40
CA LYS A 23 -23.96 -6.35 3.53
C LYS A 23 -23.95 -4.86 3.92
N LYS A 24 -23.05 -4.42 4.80
CA LYS A 24 -22.88 -2.97 5.12
C LYS A 24 -22.57 -2.12 3.90
N LEU A 25 -21.88 -2.71 2.91
CA LEU A 25 -21.49 -2.07 1.65
C LEU A 25 -22.50 -2.30 0.51
N GLY A 26 -23.61 -2.99 0.77
CA GLY A 26 -24.57 -3.36 -0.27
C GLY A 26 -24.02 -4.37 -1.29
N ILE A 27 -22.99 -5.14 -0.92
CA ILE A 27 -22.46 -6.21 -1.76
C ILE A 27 -23.31 -7.47 -1.54
N PRO A 28 -23.97 -8.01 -2.58
CA PRO A 28 -24.74 -9.24 -2.44
C PRO A 28 -23.82 -10.43 -2.17
N HIS A 29 -24.32 -11.44 -1.45
CA HIS A 29 -23.52 -12.62 -1.09
C HIS A 29 -22.94 -13.35 -2.32
N THR A 30 -23.65 -13.33 -3.46
CA THR A 30 -23.20 -13.93 -4.72
C THR A 30 -22.01 -13.21 -5.36
N ALA A 31 -21.74 -11.97 -4.96
CA ALA A 31 -20.61 -11.19 -5.44
C ALA A 31 -19.36 -11.30 -4.55
N LEU A 32 -19.46 -12.03 -3.43
CA LEU A 32 -18.34 -12.32 -2.55
C LEU A 32 -17.88 -13.76 -2.75
N VAL A 33 -16.60 -13.95 -3.04
CA VAL A 33 -15.96 -15.27 -3.12
C VAL A 33 -15.23 -15.51 -1.80
N PRO A 34 -15.78 -16.31 -0.87
CA PRO A 34 -15.24 -16.42 0.48
C PRO A 34 -13.93 -17.21 0.53
N TYR A 35 -13.00 -16.75 1.36
CA TYR A 35 -11.77 -17.47 1.73
C TYR A 35 -11.82 -17.77 3.23
N GLY A 36 -12.62 -18.76 3.61
CA GLY A 36 -13.06 -18.95 5.00
C GLY A 36 -14.23 -18.03 5.34
N HIS A 37 -14.33 -17.61 6.60
CA HIS A 37 -15.53 -16.90 7.11
C HIS A 37 -15.33 -15.39 7.31
N ASP A 38 -14.09 -14.89 7.28
CA ASP A 38 -13.73 -13.53 7.68
C ASP A 38 -12.96 -12.73 6.62
N LYS A 39 -12.81 -13.28 5.41
CA LYS A 39 -12.23 -12.64 4.23
C LYS A 39 -12.85 -13.17 2.94
N ALA A 40 -12.92 -12.33 1.91
CA ALA A 40 -13.51 -12.68 0.62
C ALA A 40 -12.92 -11.83 -0.51
N LYS A 41 -12.89 -12.35 -1.74
CA LYS A 41 -12.68 -11.53 -2.94
C LYS A 41 -14.00 -10.91 -3.40
N ILE A 42 -13.95 -9.69 -3.95
CA ILE A 42 -15.10 -9.04 -4.59
C ILE A 42 -15.08 -9.36 -6.09
N SER A 43 -16.14 -9.99 -6.59
CA SER A 43 -16.23 -10.43 -7.99
C SER A 43 -16.11 -9.28 -9.00
N GLN A 44 -15.44 -9.54 -10.13
CA GLN A 44 -15.28 -8.58 -11.22
C GLN A 44 -16.62 -8.10 -11.79
N ASP A 45 -17.61 -9.00 -11.91
CA ASP A 45 -18.93 -8.65 -12.47
C ASP A 45 -19.68 -7.66 -11.59
N PHE A 46 -19.52 -7.74 -10.27
CA PHE A 46 -20.07 -6.74 -9.36
C PHE A 46 -19.34 -5.41 -9.49
N ILE A 47 -18.00 -5.42 -9.55
CA ILE A 47 -17.18 -4.21 -9.71
C ILE A 47 -17.57 -3.46 -10.98
N ARG A 48 -17.74 -4.16 -12.11
CA ARG A 48 -18.18 -3.56 -13.38
C ARG A 48 -19.54 -2.84 -13.26
N LYS A 49 -20.49 -3.41 -12.50
CA LYS A 49 -21.81 -2.81 -12.26
C LYS A 49 -21.77 -1.53 -11.41
N LEU A 50 -20.67 -1.26 -10.71
CA LEU A 50 -20.50 -0.05 -9.90
C LEU A 50 -20.06 1.17 -10.72
N SER A 51 -19.68 1.00 -11.99
CA SER A 51 -19.13 2.05 -12.87
C SER A 51 -19.94 3.35 -12.87
N ASN A 52 -21.26 3.27 -12.86
CA ASN A 52 -22.17 4.42 -12.90
C ASN A 52 -22.44 5.09 -11.55
N LYS A 53 -21.95 4.53 -10.43
CA LYS A 53 -22.12 5.18 -9.12
C LYS A 53 -21.20 6.40 -9.01
N LYS A 54 -21.64 7.42 -8.29
CA LYS A 54 -20.80 8.57 -7.96
C LYS A 54 -19.67 8.14 -7.03
N ASP A 55 -18.48 8.68 -7.23
CA ASP A 55 -17.36 8.45 -6.31
C ASP A 55 -17.59 9.18 -4.98
N GLY A 56 -17.24 8.52 -3.89
CA GLY A 56 -17.05 9.12 -2.58
C GLY A 56 -15.80 10.01 -2.52
N LYS A 57 -15.43 10.38 -1.31
CA LYS A 57 -14.34 11.31 -1.01
C LYS A 57 -13.07 10.55 -0.68
N LEU A 58 -12.01 10.79 -1.43
CA LEU A 58 -10.73 10.12 -1.27
C LEU A 58 -9.85 10.87 -0.26
N ILE A 59 -9.29 10.17 0.72
CA ILE A 59 -8.37 10.71 1.72
C ILE A 59 -7.05 9.97 1.59
N LEU A 60 -5.98 10.72 1.34
CA LEU A 60 -4.62 10.16 1.30
C LEU A 60 -3.95 10.34 2.66
N VAL A 61 -3.49 9.25 3.26
CA VAL A 61 -2.62 9.26 4.43
C VAL A 61 -1.18 9.06 3.98
N THR A 62 -0.33 10.01 4.34
CA THR A 62 1.11 9.97 4.11
C THR A 62 1.84 10.30 5.41
N ALA A 63 3.17 10.33 5.40
CA ALA A 63 3.97 10.68 6.57
C ALA A 63 5.13 11.59 6.18
N ILE A 64 5.80 12.12 7.19
CA ILE A 64 7.16 12.65 7.08
C ILE A 64 8.16 11.57 6.63
N ASN A 65 9.43 11.95 6.43
CA ASN A 65 10.46 10.97 6.10
C ASN A 65 10.56 9.90 7.20
N PRO A 66 10.66 8.60 6.83
CA PRO A 66 10.70 7.53 7.80
C PRO A 66 11.96 7.61 8.66
N THR A 67 11.77 7.45 9.96
CA THR A 67 12.84 7.43 10.95
C THR A 67 12.89 6.06 11.64
N PRO A 68 14.03 5.66 12.22
CA PRO A 68 14.11 4.45 13.06
C PRO A 68 13.16 4.43 14.27
N ALA A 69 12.52 5.55 14.63
CA ALA A 69 11.52 5.61 15.70
C ALA A 69 10.13 5.10 15.26
N GLY A 70 9.85 5.14 13.95
CA GLY A 70 8.56 4.77 13.37
C GLY A 70 7.49 5.85 13.53
N GLU A 71 6.72 6.07 12.47
CA GLU A 71 5.71 7.14 12.42
C GLU A 71 4.30 6.63 12.70
N GLY A 72 4.03 5.34 12.46
CA GLY A 72 2.70 4.74 12.67
C GLY A 72 1.67 5.12 11.60
N LYS A 73 2.10 5.37 10.35
CA LYS A 73 1.23 5.80 9.25
C LYS A 73 0.02 4.90 9.05
N THR A 74 0.22 3.59 8.90
CA THR A 74 -0.89 2.65 8.66
C THR A 74 -1.81 2.53 9.85
N THR A 75 -1.28 2.67 11.07
CA THR A 75 -2.09 2.77 12.28
C THR A 75 -3.03 3.97 12.21
N THR A 76 -2.57 5.11 11.68
CA THR A 76 -3.43 6.28 11.41
C THR A 76 -4.42 6.04 10.28
N THR A 77 -4.03 5.34 9.20
CA THR A 77 -4.95 4.96 8.10
C THR A 77 -6.15 4.15 8.62
N VAL A 78 -5.88 3.12 9.42
CA VAL A 78 -6.92 2.30 10.05
C VAL A 78 -7.70 3.13 11.08
N GLY A 79 -7.00 3.82 11.97
CA GLY A 79 -7.60 4.62 13.03
C GLY A 79 -8.54 5.69 12.49
N LEU A 80 -8.14 6.42 11.45
CA LEU A 80 -8.97 7.45 10.82
C LEU A 80 -10.25 6.84 10.25
N THR A 81 -10.17 5.65 9.64
CA THR A 81 -11.34 4.94 9.11
C THR A 81 -12.30 4.53 10.23
N ASP A 82 -11.76 3.99 11.33
CA ASP A 82 -12.55 3.67 12.51
C ASP A 82 -13.15 4.94 13.14
N GLY A 83 -12.40 6.05 13.17
CA GLY A 83 -12.86 7.35 13.64
C GLY A 83 -14.00 7.94 12.81
N LEU A 84 -13.91 7.84 11.47
CA LEU A 84 -14.97 8.28 10.55
C LEU A 84 -16.27 7.48 10.75
N ASN A 85 -16.16 6.16 10.87
CA ASN A 85 -17.31 5.31 11.19
C ASN A 85 -17.85 5.60 12.60
N GLY A 86 -16.97 5.86 13.58
CA GLY A 86 -17.33 6.22 14.95
C GLY A 86 -18.06 7.56 15.09
N ILE A 87 -17.98 8.45 14.08
CA ILE A 87 -18.78 9.68 13.98
C ILE A 87 -19.97 9.56 13.02
N GLY A 88 -20.30 8.34 12.58
CA GLY A 88 -21.48 8.04 11.76
C GLY A 88 -21.30 8.23 10.25
N LYS A 89 -20.07 8.36 9.74
CA LYS A 89 -19.80 8.40 8.30
C LYS A 89 -19.58 6.98 7.74
N ASN A 90 -20.06 6.71 6.53
CA ASN A 90 -19.76 5.45 5.84
C ASN A 90 -18.35 5.52 5.24
N ALA A 91 -17.38 4.89 5.92
CA ALA A 91 -15.97 4.94 5.53
C ALA A 91 -15.34 3.55 5.35
N MET A 92 -14.49 3.43 4.34
CA MET A 92 -13.68 2.25 4.06
C MET A 92 -12.19 2.61 3.99
N LEU A 93 -11.32 1.64 4.27
CA LEU A 93 -9.90 1.79 3.96
C LEU A 93 -9.42 0.91 2.81
N CYS A 94 -8.36 1.37 2.16
CA CYS A 94 -7.61 0.65 1.13
C CYS A 94 -6.13 0.65 1.47
N ILE A 95 -5.56 -0.52 1.75
CA ILE A 95 -4.13 -0.68 2.09
C ILE A 95 -3.49 -1.78 1.25
N ARG A 96 -2.16 -1.87 1.37
CA ARG A 96 -1.34 -2.87 0.66
C ARG A 96 -1.30 -4.18 1.42
N GLU A 97 -1.18 -5.27 0.68
CA GLU A 97 -0.79 -6.57 1.24
C GLU A 97 0.71 -6.54 1.60
N ALA A 98 1.08 -7.25 2.67
CA ALA A 98 2.46 -7.36 3.10
C ALA A 98 3.15 -8.54 2.40
N SER A 99 4.42 -8.35 2.02
CA SER A 99 5.25 -9.47 1.57
C SER A 99 5.46 -10.48 2.70
N LEU A 100 5.43 -11.76 2.35
CA LEU A 100 5.59 -12.89 3.25
C LEU A 100 7.02 -12.98 3.79
N GLY A 101 8.02 -12.76 2.93
CA GLY A 101 9.45 -12.91 3.27
C GLY A 101 9.88 -12.15 4.54
N PRO A 102 9.56 -10.84 4.68
CA PRO A 102 9.87 -10.05 5.88
C PRO A 102 9.33 -10.59 7.20
N CYS A 103 8.21 -11.33 7.19
CA CYS A 103 7.62 -11.91 8.39
C CYS A 103 8.51 -12.98 9.03
N PHE A 104 9.37 -13.63 8.25
CA PHE A 104 10.38 -14.59 8.73
C PHE A 104 11.77 -13.95 8.94
N GLY A 105 11.87 -12.63 8.81
CA GLY A 105 13.09 -11.85 9.03
C GLY A 105 12.98 -10.97 10.28
N MET A 106 12.88 -9.65 10.07
CA MET A 106 12.87 -8.66 11.17
C MET A 106 11.58 -7.84 11.30
N LYS A 107 10.63 -7.94 10.36
CA LYS A 107 9.42 -7.07 10.35
C LYS A 107 8.14 -7.90 10.34
N GLY A 108 7.32 -7.75 11.38
CA GLY A 108 5.94 -8.25 11.39
C GLY A 108 4.94 -7.12 11.06
N GLY A 109 3.89 -7.46 10.30
CA GLY A 109 2.62 -6.73 10.19
C GLY A 109 2.61 -5.38 9.47
N ALA A 110 2.02 -5.30 8.27
CA ALA A 110 1.72 -4.04 7.58
C ALA A 110 0.27 -3.55 7.78
N ALA A 111 -0.44 -4.06 8.79
CA ALA A 111 -1.89 -3.92 8.94
C ALA A 111 -2.33 -2.97 10.08
N GLY A 112 -1.50 -2.00 10.44
CA GLY A 112 -1.73 -1.10 11.59
C GLY A 112 -1.11 -1.62 12.89
N GLY A 113 -1.61 -1.15 14.05
CA GLY A 113 -1.09 -1.53 15.36
C GLY A 113 -2.00 -1.11 16.52
N GLY A 114 -1.82 -1.74 17.68
CA GLY A 114 -2.61 -1.48 18.88
C GLY A 114 -4.09 -1.78 18.64
N LYS A 115 -4.98 -0.83 18.96
CA LYS A 115 -6.43 -0.94 18.71
C LYS A 115 -6.88 -0.47 17.32
N ALA A 116 -5.95 -0.10 16.44
CA ALA A 116 -6.23 0.27 15.06
C ALA A 116 -5.52 -0.71 14.12
N GLN A 117 -6.13 -1.87 13.90
CA GLN A 117 -5.61 -2.94 13.04
C GLN A 117 -6.65 -3.44 12.03
N VAL A 118 -6.17 -3.92 10.90
CA VAL A 118 -6.93 -4.77 9.97
C VAL A 118 -6.72 -6.24 10.33
N ILE A 119 -7.79 -7.03 10.28
CA ILE A 119 -7.82 -8.44 10.65
C ILE A 119 -8.52 -9.27 9.56
N PRO A 120 -8.14 -10.55 9.38
CA PRO A 120 -7.20 -11.36 10.18
C PRO A 120 -5.71 -11.09 9.88
N MET A 121 -4.95 -10.63 10.89
CA MET A 121 -3.55 -10.23 10.75
C MET A 121 -2.62 -11.39 10.34
N GLU A 122 -2.83 -12.59 10.88
CA GLU A 122 -1.99 -13.76 10.58
C GLU A 122 -2.09 -14.16 9.10
N ASP A 123 -3.32 -14.30 8.60
CA ASP A 123 -3.56 -14.62 7.19
C ASP A 123 -2.96 -13.56 6.27
N MET A 124 -3.17 -12.27 6.58
CA MET A 124 -2.67 -11.13 5.79
C MET A 124 -1.14 -11.03 5.74
N ASN A 125 -0.44 -11.59 6.74
CA ASN A 125 1.02 -11.61 6.78
C ASN A 125 1.63 -12.87 6.14
N LEU A 126 0.80 -13.86 5.79
CA LEU A 126 1.23 -15.12 5.21
C LEU A 126 0.73 -15.23 3.76
N HIS A 127 -0.16 -16.18 3.48
CA HIS A 127 -0.61 -16.47 2.11
C HIS A 127 -1.84 -15.67 1.70
N PHE A 128 -2.52 -15.07 2.68
CA PHE A 128 -3.77 -14.33 2.53
C PHE A 128 -4.79 -15.01 1.61
N THR A 129 -4.99 -14.48 0.40
CA THR A 129 -5.87 -15.03 -0.64
C THR A 129 -5.10 -15.57 -1.86
N GLY A 130 -3.77 -15.58 -1.81
CA GLY A 130 -2.89 -16.14 -2.83
C GLY A 130 -2.43 -15.17 -3.92
N ASP A 131 -2.70 -13.86 -3.78
CA ASP A 131 -2.41 -12.86 -4.81
C ASP A 131 -0.91 -12.80 -5.15
N PHE A 132 -0.05 -12.83 -4.13
CA PHE A 132 1.39 -12.78 -4.35
C PHE A 132 1.93 -14.07 -4.97
N HIS A 133 1.28 -15.21 -4.72
CA HIS A 133 1.60 -16.47 -5.39
C HIS A 133 1.26 -16.39 -6.88
N ALA A 134 0.08 -15.87 -7.22
CA ALA A 134 -0.33 -15.65 -8.62
C ALA A 134 0.65 -14.72 -9.36
N ILE A 135 1.08 -13.63 -8.73
CA ILE A 135 2.08 -12.70 -9.28
C ILE A 135 3.43 -13.41 -9.49
N THR A 136 3.85 -14.22 -8.51
CA THR A 136 5.08 -15.02 -8.61
C THR A 136 5.00 -16.01 -9.77
N SER A 137 3.88 -16.72 -9.91
CA SER A 137 3.63 -17.66 -11.00
C SER A 137 3.63 -16.98 -12.37
N ALA A 138 2.93 -15.84 -12.52
CA ALA A 138 2.88 -15.10 -13.77
C ALA A 138 4.27 -14.57 -14.17
N HIS A 139 5.01 -13.99 -13.22
CA HIS A 139 6.36 -13.49 -13.48
C HIS A 139 7.32 -14.61 -13.90
N ASN A 140 7.30 -15.74 -13.17
CA ASN A 140 8.20 -16.85 -13.45
C ASN A 140 7.79 -17.66 -14.69
N LEU A 141 6.51 -17.66 -15.06
CA LEU A 141 6.06 -18.18 -16.35
C LEU A 141 6.73 -17.43 -17.50
N LEU A 142 6.73 -16.09 -17.47
CA LEU A 142 7.41 -15.28 -18.48
C LEU A 142 8.91 -15.58 -18.53
N ALA A 143 9.58 -15.68 -17.38
CA ALA A 143 10.98 -16.08 -17.32
C ALA A 143 11.24 -17.46 -17.96
N ALA A 144 10.37 -18.45 -17.69
CA ALA A 144 10.46 -19.77 -18.29
C ALA A 144 10.22 -19.74 -19.81
N MET A 145 9.27 -18.93 -20.28
CA MET A 145 8.97 -18.78 -21.71
C MET A 145 10.12 -18.11 -22.47
N ILE A 146 10.81 -17.14 -21.88
CA ILE A 146 12.01 -16.52 -22.47
C ILE A 146 13.10 -17.58 -22.69
N ASP A 147 13.46 -18.33 -21.66
CA ASP A 147 14.52 -19.34 -21.74
C ASP A 147 14.14 -20.48 -22.70
N ASN A 148 12.87 -20.91 -22.68
CA ASN A 148 12.34 -21.92 -23.60
C ASN A 148 12.35 -21.45 -25.07
N HIS A 149 12.02 -20.19 -25.32
CA HIS A 149 12.08 -19.60 -26.66
C HIS A 149 13.52 -19.58 -27.20
N ILE A 150 14.49 -19.21 -26.36
CA ILE A 150 15.90 -19.25 -26.71
C ILE A 150 16.34 -20.70 -27.00
N TYR A 151 15.87 -21.66 -26.19
CA TYR A 151 16.21 -23.07 -26.33
C TYR A 151 15.78 -23.69 -27.66
N TRP A 152 14.53 -23.48 -28.09
CA TRP A 152 13.94 -24.17 -29.24
C TRP A 152 14.28 -23.59 -30.62
N GLY A 153 14.94 -22.44 -30.68
CA GLY A 153 15.34 -21.85 -31.97
C GLY A 153 15.66 -20.36 -31.93
N ASN A 154 15.20 -19.65 -30.89
CA ASN A 154 15.45 -18.22 -30.70
C ASN A 154 15.08 -17.37 -31.94
N ASP A 155 13.93 -17.62 -32.56
CA ASP A 155 13.48 -16.91 -33.77
C ASP A 155 13.38 -15.39 -33.58
N LEU A 156 13.22 -14.94 -32.34
CA LEU A 156 13.17 -13.52 -31.95
C LEU A 156 14.57 -12.88 -31.85
N GLN A 157 15.64 -13.66 -32.03
CA GLN A 157 17.03 -13.24 -31.99
C GLN A 157 17.42 -12.55 -30.67
N ILE A 158 16.92 -13.07 -29.55
CA ILE A 158 17.24 -12.57 -28.21
C ILE A 158 18.73 -12.76 -27.94
N ASP A 159 19.41 -11.69 -27.51
CA ASP A 159 20.75 -11.81 -26.94
C ASP A 159 20.62 -12.23 -25.47
N SER A 160 21.03 -13.46 -25.14
CA SER A 160 20.88 -14.03 -23.78
C SER A 160 21.58 -13.21 -22.69
N ARG A 161 22.56 -12.38 -23.05
CA ARG A 161 23.26 -11.47 -22.12
C ARG A 161 22.51 -10.16 -21.89
N ARG A 162 21.43 -9.92 -22.63
CA ARG A 162 20.60 -8.71 -22.59
C ARG A 162 19.15 -9.01 -22.20
N VAL A 163 18.91 -10.17 -21.58
CA VAL A 163 17.66 -10.45 -20.90
C VAL A 163 17.65 -9.61 -19.61
N VAL A 164 16.69 -8.68 -19.52
CA VAL A 164 16.52 -7.82 -18.34
C VAL A 164 15.50 -8.39 -17.36
N TRP A 165 14.64 -9.30 -17.83
CA TRP A 165 13.66 -9.99 -17.01
C TRP A 165 14.34 -11.04 -16.11
N ARG A 166 14.28 -10.79 -14.80
CA ARG A 166 14.79 -11.69 -13.75
C ARG A 166 13.73 -12.72 -13.39
N ARG A 167 13.92 -13.42 -12.26
CA ARG A 167 12.91 -14.28 -11.62
C ARG A 167 12.49 -13.67 -10.28
N VAL A 168 11.42 -14.18 -9.67
CA VAL A 168 11.00 -13.73 -8.34
C VAL A 168 10.64 -14.86 -7.39
N MET A 169 10.82 -14.57 -6.10
CA MET A 169 10.37 -15.41 -4.99
C MET A 169 10.04 -14.50 -3.79
N ASP A 170 8.93 -14.75 -3.09
CA ASP A 170 8.55 -13.93 -1.94
C ASP A 170 9.24 -14.36 -0.64
N MET A 171 10.58 -14.49 -0.69
CA MET A 171 11.44 -14.84 0.42
C MET A 171 12.65 -13.92 0.47
N ASN A 172 13.15 -13.63 1.68
CA ASN A 172 14.37 -12.87 1.86
C ASN A 172 15.61 -13.75 1.65
N ASP A 173 15.89 -14.12 0.40
CA ASP A 173 17.04 -14.95 0.05
C ASP A 173 18.12 -14.15 -0.69
N ARG A 174 19.25 -13.92 -0.02
CA ARG A 174 20.38 -13.17 -0.62
C ARG A 174 21.20 -14.01 -1.60
N ALA A 175 21.16 -15.34 -1.51
CA ALA A 175 21.98 -16.23 -2.33
C ALA A 175 21.52 -16.23 -3.79
N LEU A 176 20.26 -15.86 -4.03
CA LEU A 176 19.65 -15.82 -5.37
C LEU A 176 19.82 -14.48 -6.10
N ARG A 177 20.51 -13.49 -5.52
CA ARG A 177 20.65 -12.15 -6.14
C ARG A 177 21.34 -12.20 -7.50
N GLU A 178 22.37 -13.03 -7.62
CA GLU A 178 23.13 -13.26 -8.85
C GLU A 178 23.41 -14.75 -8.99
N ILE A 179 22.96 -15.34 -10.09
CA ILE A 179 23.12 -16.77 -10.38
C ILE A 179 23.51 -16.97 -11.84
N THR A 180 24.04 -18.15 -12.14
CA THR A 180 24.11 -18.67 -13.52
C THR A 180 23.08 -19.77 -13.69
N ALA A 181 22.15 -19.61 -14.63
CA ALA A 181 21.10 -20.58 -14.92
C ALA A 181 21.47 -21.50 -16.11
N SER A 182 20.68 -22.54 -16.32
CA SER A 182 20.72 -23.39 -17.52
C SER A 182 22.07 -24.09 -17.77
N LEU A 183 22.68 -24.61 -16.69
CA LEU A 183 23.90 -25.42 -16.74
C LEU A 183 23.57 -26.91 -16.92
N GLY A 184 24.59 -27.73 -17.21
CA GLY A 184 24.44 -29.20 -17.29
C GLY A 184 24.26 -29.77 -18.70
N GLY A 185 24.65 -29.02 -19.74
CA GLY A 185 24.74 -29.52 -21.11
C GLY A 185 23.50 -29.27 -21.96
N VAL A 186 23.48 -29.88 -23.16
CA VAL A 186 22.56 -29.56 -24.27
C VAL A 186 21.09 -29.65 -23.88
N ALA A 187 20.70 -30.59 -23.03
CA ALA A 187 19.29 -30.79 -22.64
C ALA A 187 18.75 -29.71 -21.68
N ASN A 188 19.61 -28.86 -21.11
CA ASN A 188 19.27 -28.01 -19.97
C ASN A 188 19.23 -26.51 -20.30
N GLY A 189 19.32 -26.13 -21.58
CA GLY A 189 19.25 -24.75 -22.04
C GLY A 189 20.60 -24.10 -22.37
N PHE A 190 20.59 -22.78 -22.52
CA PHE A 190 21.77 -21.97 -22.80
C PHE A 190 22.21 -21.22 -21.54
N PRO A 191 23.46 -21.40 -21.05
CA PRO A 191 23.93 -20.72 -19.85
C PRO A 191 23.80 -19.20 -19.92
N SER A 192 23.23 -18.59 -18.88
CA SER A 192 23.06 -17.14 -18.77
C SER A 192 23.16 -16.66 -17.33
N GLN A 193 23.63 -15.41 -17.14
CA GLN A 193 23.60 -14.74 -15.85
C GLN A 193 22.22 -14.13 -15.62
N THR A 194 21.66 -14.36 -14.44
CA THR A 194 20.36 -13.81 -14.03
C THR A 194 20.30 -13.69 -12.49
N GLY A 195 19.12 -13.54 -11.92
CA GLY A 195 18.92 -13.58 -10.48
C GLY A 195 17.45 -13.50 -10.10
N PHE A 196 17.21 -13.43 -8.80
CA PHE A 196 15.89 -13.29 -8.21
C PHE A 196 15.73 -11.96 -7.50
N ASP A 197 14.55 -11.38 -7.64
CA ASP A 197 14.06 -10.29 -6.80
C ASP A 197 12.93 -10.80 -5.91
N ILE A 198 12.60 -10.03 -4.86
CA ILE A 198 11.42 -10.36 -4.05
C ILE A 198 10.14 -10.08 -4.85
N THR A 199 9.11 -10.92 -4.74
CA THR A 199 7.90 -10.85 -5.58
C THR A 199 7.26 -9.45 -5.64
N VAL A 200 7.22 -8.73 -4.53
CA VAL A 200 6.67 -7.35 -4.47
C VAL A 200 7.47 -6.30 -5.26
N ALA A 201 8.70 -6.63 -5.68
CA ALA A 201 9.53 -5.80 -6.55
C ALA A 201 9.24 -6.05 -8.05
N SER A 202 8.46 -7.09 -8.39
CA SER A 202 8.10 -7.43 -9.76
C SER A 202 7.36 -6.31 -10.48
N GLU A 203 7.66 -6.10 -11.76
CA GLU A 203 6.85 -5.22 -12.62
C GLU A 203 5.41 -5.73 -12.75
N VAL A 204 5.18 -7.05 -12.66
CA VAL A 204 3.83 -7.65 -12.62
C VAL A 204 3.02 -7.11 -11.44
N MET A 205 3.65 -6.92 -10.27
CA MET A 205 3.00 -6.30 -9.11
C MET A 205 2.62 -4.84 -9.38
N ALA A 206 3.53 -4.08 -10.00
CA ALA A 206 3.27 -2.69 -10.35
C ALA A 206 2.14 -2.56 -11.39
N ILE A 207 2.13 -3.44 -12.39
CA ILE A 207 1.09 -3.53 -13.43
C ILE A 207 -0.26 -3.88 -12.80
N LEU A 208 -0.35 -4.92 -11.96
CA LEU A 208 -1.59 -5.29 -11.27
C LEU A 208 -2.13 -4.11 -10.44
N CYS A 209 -1.24 -3.37 -9.77
CA CYS A 209 -1.64 -2.24 -8.96
C CYS A 209 -2.09 -1.02 -9.79
N LEU A 210 -1.70 -0.92 -11.06
CA LEU A 210 -2.03 0.20 -11.95
C LEU A 210 -3.08 -0.14 -13.02
N SER A 211 -3.57 -1.38 -13.05
CA SER A 211 -4.57 -1.82 -14.02
C SER A 211 -5.99 -1.47 -13.55
N ASN A 212 -6.85 -1.08 -14.48
CA ASN A 212 -8.27 -0.78 -14.22
C ASN A 212 -9.14 -2.05 -14.22
N ASP A 213 -8.81 -3.00 -15.08
CA ASP A 213 -9.51 -4.26 -15.31
C ASP A 213 -8.54 -5.29 -15.93
N LEU A 214 -9.07 -6.45 -16.35
CA LEU A 214 -8.26 -7.53 -16.93
C LEU A 214 -7.74 -7.20 -18.35
N ASP A 215 -8.44 -6.37 -19.12
CA ASP A 215 -8.02 -6.04 -20.47
C ASP A 215 -6.84 -5.05 -20.43
N ASP A 216 -6.92 -4.02 -19.56
CA ASP A 216 -5.80 -3.11 -19.26
C ASP A 216 -4.62 -3.85 -18.62
N LEU A 217 -4.88 -4.89 -17.81
CA LEU A 217 -3.83 -5.77 -17.27
C LEU A 217 -3.09 -6.51 -18.38
N GLU A 218 -3.81 -7.19 -19.27
CA GLU A 218 -3.21 -7.95 -20.38
C GLU A 218 -2.39 -7.06 -21.32
N GLU A 219 -2.94 -5.89 -21.69
CA GLU A 219 -2.23 -4.93 -22.53
C GLU A 219 -0.91 -4.47 -21.89
N ARG A 220 -0.94 -4.16 -20.58
CA ARG A 220 0.26 -3.75 -19.84
C ARG A 220 1.28 -4.87 -19.74
N LEU A 221 0.84 -6.11 -19.50
CA LEU A 221 1.72 -7.27 -19.48
C LEU A 221 2.38 -7.48 -20.84
N GLY A 222 1.62 -7.36 -21.95
CA GLY A 222 2.15 -7.46 -23.31
C GLY A 222 3.19 -6.38 -23.64
N ASN A 223 3.11 -5.21 -23.00
CA ASN A 223 4.04 -4.09 -23.17
C ASN A 223 5.35 -4.19 -22.37
N ILE A 224 5.52 -5.21 -21.52
CA ILE A 224 6.78 -5.42 -20.77
C ILE A 224 7.93 -5.66 -21.75
N ILE A 225 9.04 -4.94 -21.59
CA ILE A 225 10.30 -5.24 -22.28
C ILE A 225 11.05 -6.30 -21.48
N VAL A 226 11.29 -7.46 -22.08
CA VAL A 226 11.91 -8.60 -21.39
C VAL A 226 13.39 -8.78 -21.72
N ALA A 227 13.77 -8.40 -22.93
CA ALA A 227 15.12 -8.57 -23.44
C ALA A 227 15.39 -7.61 -24.60
N TYR A 228 16.64 -7.61 -25.06
CA TYR A 228 17.05 -6.91 -26.27
C TYR A 228 17.72 -7.87 -27.25
N ARG A 229 17.55 -7.60 -28.55
CA ARG A 229 18.30 -8.25 -29.62
C ARG A 229 19.74 -7.73 -29.68
N ARG A 230 20.58 -8.31 -30.54
CA ARG A 230 21.97 -7.87 -30.75
C ARG A 230 22.06 -6.43 -31.28
N ASP A 231 21.10 -6.02 -32.11
CA ASP A 231 20.96 -4.66 -32.62
C ASP A 231 20.36 -3.67 -31.59
N LYS A 232 20.09 -4.14 -30.37
CA LYS A 232 19.48 -3.40 -29.26
C LYS A 232 18.00 -3.03 -29.45
N SER A 233 17.32 -3.57 -30.46
CA SER A 233 15.86 -3.47 -30.53
C SER A 233 15.20 -4.26 -29.39
N PRO A 234 14.09 -3.77 -28.81
CA PRO A 234 13.43 -4.42 -27.69
C PRO A 234 12.67 -5.67 -28.13
N VAL A 235 12.56 -6.63 -27.21
CA VAL A 235 11.65 -7.78 -27.29
C VAL A 235 10.63 -7.64 -26.18
N TYR A 236 9.35 -7.73 -26.54
CA TYR A 236 8.23 -7.56 -25.63
C TYR A 236 7.66 -8.91 -25.18
N CYS A 237 6.94 -8.91 -24.05
CA CYS A 237 6.21 -10.07 -23.55
C CYS A 237 5.22 -10.64 -24.60
N ARG A 238 4.50 -9.78 -25.32
CA ARG A 238 3.59 -10.19 -26.41
C ARG A 238 4.29 -10.88 -27.58
N ASP A 239 5.57 -10.58 -27.83
CA ASP A 239 6.34 -11.23 -28.90
C ASP A 239 6.56 -12.71 -28.58
N LEU A 240 6.58 -13.06 -27.29
CA LEU A 240 6.63 -14.42 -26.76
C LEU A 240 5.24 -15.03 -26.54
N LYS A 241 4.16 -14.27 -26.78
CA LYS A 241 2.76 -14.66 -26.56
C LYS A 241 2.46 -15.11 -25.12
N ALA A 242 3.12 -14.47 -24.15
CA ALA A 242 3.03 -14.83 -22.74
C ALA A 242 1.96 -14.03 -21.97
N ASP A 243 1.57 -12.87 -22.48
CA ASP A 243 0.62 -11.91 -21.90
C ASP A 243 -0.72 -12.55 -21.55
N GLY A 244 -1.38 -13.22 -22.49
CA GLY A 244 -2.67 -13.88 -22.21
C GLY A 244 -2.56 -14.97 -21.12
N ALA A 245 -1.48 -15.76 -21.13
CA ALA A 245 -1.27 -16.79 -20.11
C ALA A 245 -0.99 -16.20 -18.72
N MET A 246 -0.24 -15.11 -18.65
CA MET A 246 -0.02 -14.35 -17.42
C MET A 246 -1.32 -13.75 -16.89
N THR A 247 -2.18 -13.19 -17.76
CA THR A 247 -3.49 -12.64 -17.38
C THR A 247 -4.38 -13.71 -16.76
N VAL A 248 -4.40 -14.93 -17.32
CA VAL A 248 -5.17 -16.05 -16.77
C VAL A 248 -4.71 -16.40 -15.35
N LEU A 249 -3.39 -16.45 -15.09
CA LEU A 249 -2.84 -16.69 -13.75
C LEU A 249 -3.24 -15.61 -12.74
N LEU A 250 -3.44 -14.37 -13.21
CA LEU A 250 -3.77 -13.21 -12.38
C LEU A 250 -5.28 -12.93 -12.27
N LYS A 251 -6.13 -13.69 -12.97
CA LYS A 251 -7.57 -13.44 -13.07
C LYS A 251 -8.25 -13.21 -11.70
N ASP A 252 -8.00 -14.11 -10.75
CA ASP A 252 -8.59 -14.02 -9.41
C ASP A 252 -7.78 -13.06 -8.52
N ALA A 253 -6.47 -12.98 -8.71
CA ALA A 253 -5.59 -12.05 -8.02
C ALA A 253 -5.87 -10.57 -8.35
N MET A 254 -6.60 -10.28 -9.43
CA MET A 254 -7.06 -8.93 -9.77
C MET A 254 -8.27 -8.49 -8.95
N GLN A 255 -8.97 -9.41 -8.27
CA GLN A 255 -10.14 -9.10 -7.46
C GLN A 255 -9.73 -8.62 -6.05
N PRO A 256 -10.15 -7.40 -5.62
CA PRO A 256 -9.85 -6.89 -4.29
C PRO A 256 -10.30 -7.80 -3.16
N ASN A 257 -9.46 -7.93 -2.12
CA ASN A 257 -9.78 -8.72 -0.94
C ASN A 257 -10.46 -7.85 0.13
N LEU A 258 -11.71 -8.17 0.43
CA LEU A 258 -12.48 -7.60 1.52
C LEU A 258 -12.14 -8.30 2.84
N VAL A 259 -11.79 -7.48 3.82
CA VAL A 259 -11.55 -7.83 5.22
C VAL A 259 -12.14 -6.74 6.13
N GLN A 260 -11.74 -6.67 7.40
CA GLN A 260 -12.31 -5.72 8.35
C GLN A 260 -11.30 -5.20 9.36
N THR A 261 -11.61 -4.08 10.02
CA THR A 261 -10.85 -3.58 11.19
C THR A 261 -11.26 -4.31 12.47
N LEU A 262 -10.53 -4.07 13.56
CA LEU A 262 -10.90 -4.51 14.92
C LEU A 262 -12.31 -4.02 15.34
N GLU A 263 -12.76 -2.88 14.81
CA GLU A 263 -14.10 -2.31 15.04
C GLU A 263 -15.11 -2.77 13.96
N ASN A 264 -14.77 -3.80 13.18
CA ASN A 264 -15.58 -4.39 12.13
C ASN A 264 -15.97 -3.40 11.01
N ASN A 265 -15.11 -2.42 10.73
CA ASN A 265 -15.28 -1.52 9.58
C ASN A 265 -14.65 -2.12 8.32
N PRO A 266 -15.23 -1.91 7.12
CA PRO A 266 -14.79 -2.61 5.93
C PRO A 266 -13.43 -2.12 5.42
N ALA A 267 -12.58 -3.05 4.97
CA ALA A 267 -11.24 -2.77 4.51
C ALA A 267 -10.92 -3.58 3.24
N LEU A 268 -10.27 -2.94 2.27
CA LEU A 268 -9.71 -3.61 1.10
C LEU A 268 -8.18 -3.68 1.23
N VAL A 269 -7.65 -4.89 1.07
CA VAL A 269 -6.21 -5.17 1.06
C VAL A 269 -5.87 -5.75 -0.30
N HIS A 270 -5.15 -5.02 -1.15
CA HIS A 270 -4.92 -5.50 -2.52
C HIS A 270 -3.69 -4.88 -3.17
N GLY A 271 -2.77 -5.74 -3.59
CA GLY A 271 -1.49 -5.36 -4.17
C GLY A 271 -0.53 -4.73 -3.14
N GLY A 272 0.75 -4.66 -3.49
CA GLY A 272 1.79 -4.16 -2.57
C GLY A 272 3.13 -3.91 -3.25
N PRO A 273 3.21 -2.98 -4.21
CA PRO A 273 4.46 -2.68 -4.89
C PRO A 273 5.41 -1.93 -3.97
N PHE A 274 6.70 -2.05 -4.27
CA PHE A 274 7.71 -1.16 -3.70
C PHE A 274 7.43 0.32 -3.98
N ALA A 275 7.92 1.18 -3.09
CA ALA A 275 7.71 2.63 -3.15
C ALA A 275 8.96 3.39 -3.63
N ASN A 276 10.07 2.69 -3.89
CA ASN A 276 11.29 3.25 -4.47
C ASN A 276 11.34 3.01 -5.99
N ILE A 277 11.37 1.75 -6.43
CA ILE A 277 11.38 1.36 -7.86
C ILE A 277 9.99 1.37 -8.50
N ALA A 278 8.94 1.44 -7.69
CA ALA A 278 7.56 1.58 -8.13
C ALA A 278 6.84 2.65 -7.29
N HIS A 279 5.51 2.69 -7.36
CA HIS A 279 4.67 3.78 -6.86
C HIS A 279 4.14 3.58 -5.43
N GLY A 280 4.34 2.42 -4.81
CA GLY A 280 4.11 2.26 -3.37
C GLY A 280 2.67 2.33 -2.88
N CYS A 281 1.67 2.10 -3.75
CA CYS A 281 0.25 2.21 -3.39
C CYS A 281 -0.45 0.85 -3.51
N ASN A 282 -1.59 0.68 -2.83
CA ASN A 282 -2.49 -0.43 -3.14
C ASN A 282 -3.07 -0.25 -4.56
N SER A 283 -3.71 -1.29 -5.09
CA SER A 283 -4.23 -1.25 -6.46
C SER A 283 -5.25 -0.14 -6.76
N ILE A 284 -5.30 0.29 -8.03
CA ILE A 284 -6.34 1.17 -8.57
C ILE A 284 -7.72 0.53 -8.45
N ILE A 285 -7.85 -0.76 -8.81
CA ILE A 285 -9.14 -1.45 -8.79
C ILE A 285 -9.76 -1.47 -7.38
N ALA A 286 -8.97 -1.69 -6.32
CA ALA A 286 -9.49 -1.61 -4.95
C ALA A 286 -9.92 -0.19 -4.56
N THR A 287 -9.08 0.82 -4.85
CA THR A 287 -9.42 2.21 -4.52
C THR A 287 -10.66 2.70 -5.26
N LYS A 288 -10.79 2.42 -6.57
CA LYS A 288 -11.99 2.77 -7.36
C LYS A 288 -13.22 2.02 -6.86
N THR A 289 -13.09 0.73 -6.56
CA THR A 289 -14.20 -0.06 -5.99
C THR A 289 -14.67 0.53 -4.66
N ALA A 290 -13.77 0.87 -3.74
CA ALA A 290 -14.12 1.51 -2.48
C ALA A 290 -14.80 2.86 -2.68
N LEU A 291 -14.36 3.67 -3.65
CA LEU A 291 -14.97 4.98 -3.94
C LEU A 291 -16.42 4.84 -4.41
N LYS A 292 -16.79 3.73 -5.04
CA LYS A 292 -18.19 3.46 -5.43
C LYS A 292 -19.05 2.86 -4.30
N LEU A 293 -18.43 2.41 -3.21
CA LEU A 293 -19.11 1.68 -2.12
C LEU A 293 -19.23 2.49 -0.82
N ALA A 294 -18.39 3.50 -0.61
CA ALA A 294 -18.35 4.30 0.60
C ALA A 294 -18.26 5.80 0.31
N ASP A 295 -18.78 6.60 1.24
CA ASP A 295 -18.78 8.06 1.15
C ASP A 295 -17.37 8.63 1.39
N TYR A 296 -16.55 7.93 2.20
CA TYR A 296 -15.15 8.29 2.45
C TYR A 296 -14.24 7.07 2.28
N VAL A 297 -13.16 7.24 1.55
CA VAL A 297 -12.15 6.20 1.33
C VAL A 297 -10.81 6.69 1.83
N VAL A 298 -10.29 6.05 2.87
CA VAL A 298 -8.97 6.32 3.41
C VAL A 298 -7.96 5.37 2.77
N THR A 299 -6.90 5.89 2.18
CA THR A 299 -5.82 5.09 1.61
C THR A 299 -4.48 5.67 1.97
N GLU A 300 -3.39 4.99 1.60
CA GLU A 300 -2.03 5.42 1.90
C GLU A 300 -1.05 5.10 0.78
N ALA A 301 0.11 5.73 0.84
CA ALA A 301 1.25 5.43 0.00
C ALA A 301 2.51 5.17 0.84
N GLY A 302 3.41 4.29 0.37
CA GLY A 302 4.64 3.90 1.06
C GLY A 302 5.66 5.04 1.26
N PHE A 303 6.59 4.89 2.21
CA PHE A 303 7.57 5.94 2.60
C PHE A 303 6.94 7.28 3.05
N GLY A 304 7.67 8.39 2.96
CA GLY A 304 7.20 9.74 3.25
C GLY A 304 6.48 10.38 2.06
N ALA A 305 5.98 11.60 2.23
CA ALA A 305 5.22 12.30 1.20
C ALA A 305 6.05 12.67 -0.05
N ASP A 306 7.36 12.82 0.12
CA ASP A 306 8.35 13.03 -0.95
C ASP A 306 8.43 11.91 -1.98
N LEU A 307 8.11 10.66 -1.58
CA LEU A 307 8.08 9.51 -2.47
C LEU A 307 6.67 8.96 -2.64
N GLY A 308 6.00 8.60 -1.55
CA GLY A 308 4.70 7.95 -1.59
C GLY A 308 3.60 8.86 -2.11
N ALA A 309 3.45 10.04 -1.49
CA ALA A 309 2.39 10.96 -1.88
C ALA A 309 2.65 11.54 -3.28
N GLU A 310 3.89 11.91 -3.60
CA GLU A 310 4.29 12.32 -4.95
C GLU A 310 3.86 11.29 -6.00
N LYS A 311 4.25 10.01 -5.84
CA LYS A 311 3.89 8.95 -6.80
C LYS A 311 2.41 8.61 -6.78
N PHE A 312 1.74 8.72 -5.63
CA PHE A 312 0.28 8.57 -5.57
C PHE A 312 -0.40 9.62 -6.45
N LEU A 313 0.01 10.89 -6.34
CA LEU A 313 -0.59 12.02 -7.04
C LEU A 313 -0.20 12.05 -8.53
N ASN A 314 1.07 11.85 -8.85
CA ASN A 314 1.58 11.97 -10.22
C ASN A 314 1.43 10.70 -11.06
N ILE A 315 1.36 9.51 -10.44
CA ILE A 315 1.23 8.23 -11.17
C ILE A 315 -0.17 7.64 -10.97
N LYS A 316 -0.54 7.28 -9.73
CA LYS A 316 -1.78 6.56 -9.45
C LYS A 316 -3.02 7.39 -9.78
N CYS A 317 -3.13 8.60 -9.23
CA CYS A 317 -4.24 9.53 -9.48
C CYS A 317 -4.38 9.85 -10.96
N ARG A 318 -3.27 10.18 -11.64
CA ARG A 318 -3.25 10.46 -13.09
C ARG A 318 -3.76 9.28 -13.92
N LYS A 319 -3.28 8.06 -13.64
CA LYS A 319 -3.71 6.85 -14.39
C LYS A 319 -5.13 6.39 -14.05
N ALA A 320 -5.59 6.62 -12.82
CA ALA A 320 -6.91 6.20 -12.37
C ALA A 320 -8.02 7.23 -12.69
N GLY A 321 -7.66 8.48 -12.96
CA GLY A 321 -8.61 9.59 -13.07
C GLY A 321 -9.27 9.95 -11.74
N ILE A 322 -8.54 9.83 -10.62
CA ILE A 322 -9.04 10.13 -9.27
C ILE A 322 -8.19 11.22 -8.61
N SER A 323 -8.77 11.97 -7.67
CA SER A 323 -8.05 12.98 -6.90
C SER A 323 -8.47 12.94 -5.42
N PRO A 324 -7.53 13.05 -4.46
CA PRO A 324 -7.88 13.14 -3.05
C PRO A 324 -8.61 14.46 -2.74
N SER A 325 -9.59 14.38 -1.84
CA SER A 325 -10.27 15.55 -1.26
C SER A 325 -9.53 16.10 -0.04
N ALA A 326 -8.68 15.31 0.61
CA ALA A 326 -7.81 15.76 1.70
C ALA A 326 -6.59 14.85 1.87
N VAL A 327 -5.54 15.39 2.48
CA VAL A 327 -4.33 14.66 2.85
C VAL A 327 -4.11 14.74 4.36
N VAL A 328 -3.83 13.59 4.98
CA VAL A 328 -3.37 13.49 6.35
C VAL A 328 -1.87 13.22 6.36
N LEU A 329 -1.10 14.11 6.97
CA LEU A 329 0.35 14.00 7.10
C LEU A 329 0.71 13.54 8.52
N VAL A 330 1.15 12.29 8.64
CA VAL A 330 1.50 11.68 9.93
C VAL A 330 2.89 12.10 10.39
N ALA A 331 3.00 12.49 11.66
CA ALA A 331 4.25 12.81 12.33
C ALA A 331 4.25 12.32 13.79
N THR A 332 5.44 12.21 14.38
CA THR A 332 5.63 11.88 15.80
C THR A 332 6.65 12.82 16.42
N ILE A 333 6.54 13.07 17.72
CA ILE A 333 7.52 13.91 18.45
C ILE A 333 8.92 13.30 18.37
N LYS A 334 9.02 11.98 18.50
CA LYS A 334 10.28 11.24 18.35
C LYS A 334 10.93 11.45 16.98
N ALA A 335 10.15 11.40 15.90
CA ALA A 335 10.67 11.64 14.57
C ALA A 335 11.08 13.11 14.37
N MET A 336 10.36 14.08 14.95
CA MET A 336 10.80 15.48 14.95
C MET A 336 12.14 15.63 15.67
N LYS A 337 12.32 15.03 16.85
CA LYS A 337 13.62 15.02 17.54
C LYS A 337 14.74 14.42 16.68
N MET A 338 14.50 13.29 16.00
CA MET A 338 15.51 12.70 15.12
C MET A 338 15.88 13.60 13.94
N ASN A 339 14.90 14.23 13.30
CA ASN A 339 15.16 15.19 12.22
C ASN A 339 15.90 16.44 12.72
N GLY A 340 15.73 16.80 14.01
CA GLY A 340 16.50 17.84 14.68
C GLY A 340 17.89 17.41 15.15
N GLY A 341 18.36 16.21 14.79
CA GLY A 341 19.70 15.72 15.10
C GLY A 341 19.83 14.91 16.41
N ILE A 342 18.72 14.61 17.10
CA ILE A 342 18.75 13.83 18.34
C ILE A 342 18.89 12.33 18.03
N ALA A 343 19.87 11.69 18.68
CA ALA A 343 20.13 10.26 18.50
C ALA A 343 18.97 9.39 19.02
N LYS A 344 18.81 8.20 18.43
CA LYS A 344 17.71 7.27 18.74
C LYS A 344 17.61 6.92 20.23
N VAL A 345 18.75 6.82 20.91
CA VAL A 345 18.83 6.44 22.33
C VAL A 345 18.31 7.52 23.27
N ASP A 346 18.29 8.79 22.83
CA ASP A 346 17.95 9.95 23.67
C ASP A 346 16.51 10.45 23.44
N LEU A 347 15.72 9.74 22.64
CA LEU A 347 14.37 10.19 22.23
C LEU A 347 13.31 10.18 23.33
N ASN A 348 13.61 9.58 24.49
CA ASN A 348 12.65 9.50 25.60
C ASN A 348 12.67 10.71 26.52
N SER A 349 13.73 11.52 26.47
CA SER A 349 13.83 12.77 27.24
C SER A 349 13.16 13.91 26.48
N GLU A 350 12.59 14.86 27.22
CA GLU A 350 12.02 16.08 26.63
C GLU A 350 13.12 16.89 25.92
N ASN A 351 12.86 17.32 24.68
CA ASN A 351 13.76 18.21 23.95
C ASN A 351 13.00 19.10 22.97
N VAL A 352 12.39 20.19 23.47
CA VAL A 352 11.65 21.17 22.67
C VAL A 352 12.51 21.82 21.57
N PRO A 353 13.78 22.24 21.81
CA PRO A 353 14.64 22.76 20.75
C PRO A 353 14.87 21.77 19.59
N GLY A 354 15.12 20.50 19.91
CA GLY A 354 15.28 19.43 18.91
C GLY A 354 14.00 19.20 18.09
N VAL A 355 12.84 19.23 18.75
CA VAL A 355 11.54 19.17 18.06
C VAL A 355 11.37 20.34 17.10
N LYS A 356 11.63 21.57 17.53
CA LYS A 356 11.51 22.77 16.68
C LYS A 356 12.44 22.71 15.47
N SER A 357 13.68 22.29 15.67
CA SER A 357 14.66 22.10 14.59
C SER A 357 14.17 21.08 13.56
N GLY A 358 13.68 19.92 14.01
CA GLY A 358 13.17 18.89 13.10
C GLY A 358 11.85 19.21 12.41
N CYS A 359 11.11 20.23 12.86
CA CYS A 359 9.86 20.63 12.22
C CYS A 359 10.08 21.17 10.80
N GLU A 360 11.29 21.57 10.40
CA GLU A 360 11.59 21.94 9.01
C GLU A 360 11.27 20.81 8.02
N ASN A 361 11.51 19.55 8.41
CA ASN A 361 11.13 18.39 7.61
C ASN A 361 9.61 18.35 7.39
N LEU A 362 8.84 18.53 8.47
CA LEU A 362 7.38 18.56 8.44
C LEU A 362 6.87 19.73 7.59
N GLY A 363 7.45 20.92 7.73
CA GLY A 363 7.12 22.11 6.97
C GLY A 363 7.28 21.90 5.47
N ARG A 364 8.39 21.29 5.05
CA ARG A 364 8.63 20.96 3.64
C ARG A 364 7.57 20.02 3.08
N HIS A 365 7.16 19.01 3.83
CA HIS A 365 6.09 18.09 3.39
C HIS A 365 4.73 18.78 3.29
N ILE A 366 4.40 19.69 4.22
CA ILE A 366 3.18 20.52 4.14
C ILE A 366 3.21 21.38 2.88
N GLU A 367 4.33 22.06 2.62
CA GLU A 367 4.52 22.89 1.42
C GLU A 367 4.33 22.07 0.14
N ASN A 368 4.99 20.92 0.04
CA ASN A 368 4.90 20.05 -1.14
C ASN A 368 3.45 19.59 -1.40
N ILE A 369 2.70 19.21 -0.37
CA ILE A 369 1.30 18.80 -0.52
C ILE A 369 0.43 19.97 -0.99
N LYS A 370 0.67 21.18 -0.46
CA LYS A 370 -0.04 22.39 -0.88
C LYS A 370 0.21 22.76 -2.34
N GLN A 371 1.39 22.47 -2.89
CA GLN A 371 1.69 22.68 -4.31
C GLN A 371 0.79 21.84 -5.24
N PHE A 372 0.22 20.74 -4.76
CA PHE A 372 -0.80 19.96 -5.49
C PHE A 372 -2.23 20.52 -5.34
N GLY A 373 -2.40 21.65 -4.64
CA GLY A 373 -3.72 22.26 -4.40
C GLY A 373 -4.57 21.49 -3.39
N LEU A 374 -3.95 20.65 -2.55
CA LEU A 374 -4.67 19.76 -1.63
C LEU A 374 -4.66 20.28 -0.19
N PRO A 375 -5.80 20.22 0.52
CA PRO A 375 -5.82 20.55 1.94
C PRO A 375 -5.09 19.47 2.74
N VAL A 376 -4.26 19.91 3.68
CA VAL A 376 -3.43 19.03 4.52
C VAL A 376 -3.69 19.26 6.01
N VAL A 377 -3.87 18.17 6.74
CA VAL A 377 -3.96 18.14 8.21
C VAL A 377 -2.87 17.25 8.77
N VAL A 378 -2.14 17.73 9.78
CA VAL A 378 -1.10 16.95 10.45
C VAL A 378 -1.72 16.08 11.54
N ALA A 379 -1.43 14.79 11.52
CA ALA A 379 -1.77 13.84 12.58
C ALA A 379 -0.54 13.55 13.44
N ILE A 380 -0.55 14.00 14.69
CA ILE A 380 0.51 13.70 15.64
C ILE A 380 0.17 12.39 16.34
N ASN A 381 0.83 11.30 15.98
CA ASN A 381 0.68 10.02 16.67
C ASN A 381 1.35 10.11 18.04
N HIS A 382 0.54 10.03 19.09
CA HIS A 382 0.96 10.25 20.48
C HIS A 382 1.64 9.02 21.09
N PHE A 383 2.82 9.23 21.68
CA PHE A 383 3.51 8.26 22.51
C PHE A 383 3.45 8.64 23.98
N THR A 384 3.63 7.66 24.88
CA THR A 384 3.52 7.85 26.34
C THR A 384 4.51 8.87 26.92
N ASN A 385 5.64 9.07 26.26
CA ASN A 385 6.72 9.94 26.74
C ASN A 385 6.69 11.33 26.07
N ASP A 386 5.75 11.58 25.17
CA ASP A 386 5.62 12.87 24.51
C ASP A 386 5.11 13.89 25.52
N THR A 387 5.82 15.01 25.70
CA THR A 387 5.41 16.02 26.66
C THR A 387 4.46 17.03 26.03
N LYS A 388 3.68 17.72 26.87
CA LYS A 388 2.80 18.81 26.42
C LYS A 388 3.60 19.91 25.71
N ALA A 389 4.79 20.24 26.21
CA ALA A 389 5.62 21.29 25.65
C ALA A 389 6.12 20.94 24.23
N GLU A 390 6.53 19.69 24.01
CA GLU A 390 6.95 19.20 22.68
C GLU A 390 5.78 19.19 21.70
N ILE A 391 4.59 18.73 22.13
CA ILE A 391 3.40 18.70 21.30
C ILE A 391 2.95 20.09 20.89
N GLU A 392 2.92 21.04 21.83
CA GLU A 392 2.53 22.42 21.53
C GLU A 392 3.55 23.12 20.64
N ALA A 393 4.85 22.76 20.71
CA ALA A 393 5.84 23.26 19.77
C ALA A 393 5.56 22.83 18.32
N VAL A 394 5.18 21.57 18.09
CA VAL A 394 4.78 21.10 16.75
C VAL A 394 3.51 21.81 16.28
N LYS A 395 2.49 21.91 17.12
CA LYS A 395 1.24 22.61 16.77
C LYS A 395 1.49 24.08 16.40
N ALA A 396 2.31 24.77 17.19
CA ALA A 396 2.67 26.16 16.93
C ALA A 396 3.38 26.30 15.58
N TYR A 397 4.32 25.41 15.26
CA TYR A 397 4.99 25.40 13.97
C TYR A 397 4.02 25.11 12.80
N VAL A 398 3.19 24.07 12.91
CA VAL A 398 2.24 23.72 11.83
C VAL A 398 1.25 24.86 11.56
N LYS A 399 0.87 25.62 12.60
CA LYS A 399 0.04 26.82 12.44
C LYS A 399 0.73 27.90 11.61
N THR A 400 2.05 28.10 11.73
CA THR A 400 2.77 29.08 10.87
C THR A 400 2.81 28.64 9.41
N GLN A 401 2.69 27.33 9.14
CA GLN A 401 2.57 26.77 7.80
C GLN A 401 1.15 26.86 7.23
N GLY A 402 0.19 27.46 7.93
CA GLY A 402 -1.21 27.55 7.52
C GLY A 402 -1.88 26.18 7.42
N SER A 403 -1.54 25.26 8.32
CA SER A 403 -2.17 23.95 8.50
C SER A 403 -2.50 23.78 9.99
N GLU A 404 -3.07 22.65 10.37
CA GLU A 404 -3.41 22.31 11.75
C GLU A 404 -2.85 20.95 12.13
N ALA A 405 -2.48 20.78 13.40
CA ALA A 405 -1.97 19.53 13.92
C ALA A 405 -2.85 18.98 15.05
N ILE A 406 -3.31 17.74 14.88
CA ILE A 406 -4.26 17.07 15.77
C ILE A 406 -3.59 15.85 16.40
N ILE A 407 -3.70 15.74 17.72
CA ILE A 407 -3.14 14.61 18.48
C ILE A 407 -4.01 13.38 18.28
N CYS A 408 -3.38 12.25 18.01
CA CYS A 408 -4.03 11.00 17.69
C CYS A 408 -3.59 9.89 18.66
N LYS A 409 -4.56 9.28 19.35
CA LYS A 409 -4.39 8.20 20.35
C LYS A 409 -5.05 6.88 19.96
N HIS A 410 -5.34 6.68 18.67
CA HIS A 410 -6.07 5.51 18.17
C HIS A 410 -5.33 4.18 18.39
N TRP A 411 -3.99 4.18 18.46
CA TRP A 411 -3.23 2.99 18.87
C TRP A 411 -3.68 2.46 20.25
N GLU A 412 -3.96 3.34 21.21
CA GLU A 412 -4.40 2.96 22.55
C GLU A 412 -5.93 2.89 22.68
N GLN A 413 -6.65 3.75 21.95
CA GLN A 413 -8.07 4.07 22.21
C GLN A 413 -9.02 3.73 21.05
N GLY A 414 -8.52 3.18 19.93
CA GLY A 414 -9.34 2.91 18.74
C GLY A 414 -9.95 4.19 18.15
N SER A 415 -11.15 4.09 17.58
CA SER A 415 -11.90 5.22 17.00
C SER A 415 -12.02 6.43 17.94
N LYS A 416 -12.19 6.19 19.25
CA LYS A 416 -12.30 7.26 20.26
C LYS A 416 -11.06 8.16 20.29
N GLY A 417 -9.88 7.60 20.03
CA GLY A 417 -8.60 8.31 20.07
C GLY A 417 -8.29 9.19 18.86
N ILE A 418 -9.16 9.21 17.84
CA ILE A 418 -8.93 9.95 16.58
C ILE A 418 -10.20 10.67 16.08
N LYS A 419 -11.23 10.75 16.94
CA LYS A 419 -12.50 11.44 16.66
C LYS A 419 -12.30 12.89 16.23
N GLU A 420 -11.36 13.61 16.84
CA GLU A 420 -11.05 15.01 16.52
C GLU A 420 -10.56 15.15 15.08
N LEU A 421 -9.58 14.33 14.68
CA LEU A 421 -9.06 14.31 13.30
C LEU A 421 -10.15 13.92 12.30
N ALA A 422 -10.92 12.86 12.58
CA ALA A 422 -12.01 12.43 11.71
C ALA A 422 -13.06 13.53 11.51
N THR A 423 -13.47 14.20 12.59
CA THR A 423 -14.42 15.33 12.53
C THR A 423 -13.85 16.48 11.72
N ARG A 424 -12.56 16.77 11.86
CA ARG A 424 -11.93 17.86 11.12
C ARG A 424 -11.80 17.56 9.63
N ILE A 425 -11.40 16.34 9.26
CA ILE A 425 -11.32 15.92 7.87
C ILE A 425 -12.69 16.01 7.18
N VAL A 426 -13.76 15.56 7.85
CA VAL A 426 -15.13 15.73 7.34
C VAL A 426 -15.45 17.21 7.12
N LYS A 427 -15.14 18.09 8.06
CA LYS A 427 -15.39 19.54 7.91
C LYS A 427 -14.62 20.15 6.73
N ILE A 428 -13.40 19.69 6.45
CA ILE A 428 -12.60 20.17 5.32
C ILE A 428 -13.19 19.70 3.99
N ILE A 429 -13.62 18.44 3.93
CA ILE A 429 -14.13 17.81 2.70
C ILE A 429 -15.56 18.25 2.36
N ASP A 430 -16.40 18.40 3.38
CA ASP A 430 -17.82 18.75 3.23
C ASP A 430 -18.05 20.26 3.25
N GLY A 431 -17.10 21.04 3.79
CA GLY A 431 -17.15 22.50 3.75
C GLY A 431 -16.58 23.03 2.44
N ASP A 432 -17.09 24.16 1.94
CA ASP A 432 -16.61 24.88 0.73
C ASP A 432 -15.17 25.45 0.87
N THR A 433 -14.40 24.98 1.84
CA THR A 433 -13.00 25.37 2.06
C THR A 433 -12.06 24.57 1.14
N ALA A 434 -12.32 24.58 -0.16
CA ALA A 434 -11.24 24.48 -1.14
C ALA A 434 -10.73 25.91 -1.38
N GLN A 435 -10.06 26.49 -0.38
CA GLN A 435 -9.32 27.74 -0.56
C GLN A 435 -7.86 27.38 -0.80
N TYR A 436 -7.46 27.28 -2.07
CA TYR A 436 -6.12 27.62 -2.53
C TYR A 436 -6.19 28.17 -3.95
#